data_AF-A0A7R8VD00-F1
#
_entry.id   AF-A0A7R8VD00-F1
#
_cell.length_a   1.000
_cell.length_b   1.000
_cell.length_c   1.000
_cell.angle_alpha   90.00
_cell.angle_beta   90.00
_cell.angle_gamma   90.00
#
_symmetry.space_group_name_H-M   'P 1'
#
loop_
_entity.id
_entity.type
_entity.pdbx_description
1 polymer ?
#
loop_
_entity_poly.entity_id
_entity_poly.type
_entity_poly.pdbx_seq_one_letter_code
_entity_poly.pdbx_strand_id
1 'polypeptide(L)'
;MTRLITRTHRFHFTQTGLCAYRAGLNLWENTFEAIKDATVGARSVNIWCTAALCVNQTTVLQELPLQSRCRGSCLKMLKCGHQCDTLCCFPCTSKCKVMVPCITKPACCHAVMVPCFKQDLLMDPYNVELLSFCQVPCGTQLECGHRCQGTCGECLQGRIHKACVEKCGKTLICGHSLDCFRCNIPCSESCPPCNRKCNLYRCKHSRCNEKCGEPCTPCKEFCDWECEHQRCTRRCHEICDRQPCQEPCKRRLICGHPCIGFCGETCPKLCRVCDKDQVTEIFFGQEDEDDARYETHLAQKIAWTL
;
A
#
# COMPACT_ATOMS: atom_id res chain seq x y z
N MET A 1 9.00 13.59 75.67
CA MET A 1 7.87 13.58 76.63
C MET A 1 6.80 14.52 76.13
N THR A 2 5.70 13.99 75.60
CA THR A 2 4.58 14.84 75.17
C THR A 2 3.27 14.07 75.36
N ARG A 3 2.45 14.56 76.31
CA ARG A 3 1.02 14.21 76.45
C ARG A 3 0.24 14.84 75.29
N LEU A 4 -0.83 14.17 74.82
CA LEU A 4 -2.00 14.78 74.13
C LEU A 4 -3.16 13.76 74.28
N ILE A 5 -4.05 13.95 75.27
CA ILE A 5 -5.38 14.60 75.17
C ILE A 5 -6.31 13.89 74.17
N THR A 6 -7.23 13.09 74.71
CA THR A 6 -8.38 12.47 74.05
C THR A 6 -9.46 13.51 73.73
N ARG A 7 -9.92 13.58 72.48
CA ARG A 7 -11.17 14.23 72.10
C ARG A 7 -12.19 13.17 71.65
N THR A 8 -13.30 13.13 72.36
CA THR A 8 -14.52 12.40 72.03
C THR A 8 -15.20 12.99 70.79
N HIS A 9 -15.66 12.14 69.87
CA HIS A 9 -16.70 12.51 68.91
C HIS A 9 -17.89 11.55 69.05
N ARG A 10 -18.98 12.10 69.59
CA ARG A 10 -20.35 11.57 69.48
C ARG A 10 -20.77 11.72 68.02
N PHE A 11 -21.21 10.64 67.39
CA PHE A 11 -22.03 10.71 66.19
C PHE A 11 -23.41 10.15 66.50
N HIS A 12 -24.41 11.05 66.50
CA HIS A 12 -25.82 10.71 66.44
C HIS A 12 -26.16 10.27 65.02
N PHE A 13 -26.85 9.14 64.87
CA PHE A 13 -27.65 8.86 63.68
C PHE A 13 -29.08 8.50 64.10
N THR A 14 -30.00 9.32 63.60
CA THR A 14 -31.45 9.19 63.69
C THR A 14 -31.99 8.41 62.51
N GLN A 15 -33.19 7.83 62.72
CA GLN A 15 -34.16 7.26 61.77
C GLN A 15 -34.08 5.77 61.37
N THR A 16 -34.93 5.02 62.08
CA THR A 16 -35.95 4.06 61.58
C THR A 16 -35.52 3.06 60.50
N GLY A 17 -35.17 1.85 60.92
CA GLY A 17 -35.12 0.65 60.08
C GLY A 17 -35.50 -0.58 60.89
N LEU A 18 -36.45 -1.36 60.39
CA LEU A 18 -37.09 -2.51 61.05
C LEU A 18 -36.10 -3.49 61.71
N CYS A 19 -36.26 -3.71 63.01
CA CYS A 19 -35.65 -4.85 63.71
C CYS A 19 -36.48 -6.11 63.43
N ALA A 20 -35.89 -7.14 62.82
CA ALA A 20 -36.51 -8.45 62.77
C ALA A 20 -36.51 -9.06 64.18
N TYR A 21 -37.62 -8.89 64.90
CA TYR A 21 -37.88 -9.56 66.16
C TYR A 21 -38.55 -10.89 65.86
N ARG A 22 -37.86 -12.00 66.17
CA ARG A 22 -38.39 -13.38 66.28
C ARG A 22 -39.54 -13.70 65.30
N ALA A 23 -39.20 -14.04 64.06
CA ALA A 23 -40.08 -14.86 63.24
C ALA A 23 -39.60 -16.31 63.36
N GLY A 24 -40.43 -17.14 63.98
CA GLY A 24 -40.10 -18.50 64.38
C GLY A 24 -39.88 -19.45 63.21
N LEU A 25 -38.98 -20.40 63.44
CA LEU A 25 -39.20 -21.84 63.36
C LEU A 25 -37.94 -22.49 63.96
N ASN A 26 -38.14 -23.47 64.82
CA ASN A 26 -37.13 -24.13 65.66
C ASN A 26 -35.85 -24.50 64.89
N LEU A 27 -34.76 -23.74 65.08
CA LEU A 27 -33.41 -24.13 64.71
C LEU A 27 -32.51 -23.91 65.92
N TRP A 28 -32.16 -25.02 66.57
CA TRP A 28 -31.40 -25.05 67.82
C TRP A 28 -29.89 -25.08 67.55
N GLU A 29 -29.41 -24.40 66.51
CA GLU A 29 -27.98 -24.42 66.16
C GLU A 29 -27.51 -23.07 65.59
N ASN A 30 -26.50 -22.50 66.25
CA ASN A 30 -25.71 -21.37 65.75
C ASN A 30 -24.73 -21.86 64.67
N THR A 31 -25.24 -22.39 63.56
CA THR A 31 -24.43 -22.86 62.44
C THR A 31 -24.26 -21.76 61.38
N PHE A 32 -23.10 -21.77 60.72
CA PHE A 32 -22.73 -20.80 59.68
C PHE A 32 -23.73 -20.76 58.49
N GLU A 33 -24.42 -21.87 58.24
CA GLU A 33 -25.43 -21.98 57.18
C GLU A 33 -26.71 -21.22 57.50
N ALA A 34 -27.18 -21.21 58.75
CA ALA A 34 -28.35 -20.44 59.17
C ALA A 34 -28.11 -18.91 59.09
N ILE A 35 -26.87 -18.47 59.28
CA ILE A 35 -26.47 -17.06 59.17
C ILE A 35 -26.40 -16.63 57.69
N LYS A 36 -26.00 -17.52 56.79
CA LYS A 36 -25.95 -17.26 55.34
C LYS A 36 -27.34 -16.95 54.78
N ASP A 37 -28.35 -17.76 55.11
CA ASP A 37 -29.72 -17.55 54.61
C ASP A 37 -30.36 -16.27 55.18
N ALA A 38 -30.05 -15.90 56.43
CA ALA A 38 -30.51 -14.65 57.03
C ALA A 38 -29.83 -13.38 56.47
N THR A 39 -28.67 -13.51 55.82
CA THR A 39 -27.94 -12.38 55.21
C THR A 39 -28.36 -12.03 53.79
N VAL A 40 -29.25 -12.81 53.17
CA VAL A 40 -29.84 -12.46 51.87
C VAL A 40 -30.85 -11.32 52.08
N GLY A 41 -30.36 -10.08 52.00
CA GLY A 41 -31.16 -8.86 52.08
C GLY A 41 -31.05 -8.07 53.40
N ALA A 42 -30.34 -8.58 54.41
CA ALA A 42 -30.10 -7.85 55.67
C ALA A 42 -28.84 -6.98 55.58
N ARG A 43 -28.90 -5.73 56.06
CA ARG A 43 -27.73 -4.82 56.13
C ARG A 43 -26.79 -5.11 57.30
N SER A 44 -27.23 -5.84 58.33
CA SER A 44 -26.43 -6.25 59.49
C SER A 44 -27.14 -7.35 60.30
N VAL A 45 -26.39 -8.25 60.92
CA VAL A 45 -26.89 -9.25 61.89
C VAL A 45 -26.27 -8.96 63.26
N ASN A 46 -27.08 -8.89 64.32
CA ASN A 46 -26.59 -8.72 65.70
C ASN A 46 -26.46 -10.08 66.39
N ILE A 47 -25.24 -10.40 66.84
CA ILE A 47 -24.95 -11.60 67.64
C ILE A 47 -24.77 -11.15 69.09
N TRP A 48 -25.56 -11.69 70.00
CA TRP A 48 -25.42 -11.45 71.44
C TRP A 48 -24.59 -12.58 72.07
N CYS A 49 -23.36 -12.29 72.48
CA CYS A 49 -22.60 -13.17 73.36
C CYS A 49 -22.83 -12.77 74.82
N THR A 50 -23.19 -13.73 75.68
CA THR A 50 -23.24 -13.52 77.13
C THR A 50 -21.83 -13.41 77.70
N ALA A 51 -21.68 -12.53 78.69
CA ALA A 51 -20.45 -11.82 79.06
C ALA A 51 -19.35 -12.61 79.79
N ALA A 52 -18.98 -13.82 79.35
CA ALA A 52 -18.01 -14.66 80.09
C ALA A 52 -16.73 -15.06 79.34
N LEU A 53 -16.51 -14.68 78.07
CA LEU A 53 -15.27 -15.03 77.34
C LEU A 53 -14.79 -13.90 76.43
N CYS A 54 -14.37 -12.77 77.01
CA CYS A 54 -13.56 -11.76 76.31
C CYS A 54 -12.08 -12.00 76.61
N VAL A 55 -11.47 -12.95 75.91
CA VAL A 55 -10.01 -12.89 75.70
C VAL A 55 -9.79 -11.90 74.57
N ASN A 56 -8.97 -10.89 74.82
CA ASN A 56 -8.53 -9.90 73.84
C ASN A 56 -7.94 -10.60 72.60
N GLN A 57 -8.77 -10.80 71.59
CA GLN A 57 -8.33 -10.96 70.22
C GLN A 57 -9.18 -10.01 69.40
N THR A 58 -8.61 -8.84 69.10
CA THR A 58 -9.04 -8.04 67.98
C THR A 58 -8.87 -8.89 66.72
N THR A 59 -9.87 -9.70 66.39
CA THR A 59 -10.06 -10.16 65.02
C THR A 59 -10.37 -8.93 64.21
N VAL A 60 -9.32 -8.33 63.66
CA VAL A 60 -9.43 -7.45 62.52
C VAL A 60 -10.15 -8.27 61.46
N LEU A 61 -11.46 -8.06 61.30
CA LEU A 61 -12.14 -8.44 60.08
C LEU A 61 -11.42 -7.63 59.00
N GLN A 62 -10.45 -8.27 58.33
CA GLN A 62 -9.90 -7.74 57.10
C GLN A 62 -11.12 -7.57 56.20
N GLU A 63 -11.53 -6.31 55.97
CA GLU A 63 -12.51 -6.02 54.95
C GLU A 63 -11.96 -6.63 53.66
N LEU A 64 -12.59 -7.73 53.20
CA LEU A 64 -12.33 -8.26 51.88
C LEU A 64 -12.51 -7.07 50.93
N PRO A 65 -11.46 -6.67 50.19
CA PRO A 65 -11.53 -5.45 49.41
C PRO A 65 -12.70 -5.57 48.45
N LEU A 66 -13.70 -4.71 48.63
CA LEU A 66 -14.88 -4.64 47.77
C LEU A 66 -14.40 -4.60 46.32
N GLN A 67 -14.74 -5.63 45.55
CA GLN A 67 -14.28 -5.84 44.19
C GLN A 67 -14.46 -4.58 43.31
N SER A 68 -15.42 -3.72 43.64
CA SER A 68 -15.71 -2.42 43.03
C SER A 68 -14.60 -1.36 43.12
N ARG A 69 -13.61 -1.49 44.01
CA ARG A 69 -12.51 -0.51 44.16
C ARG A 69 -11.20 -0.97 43.53
N CYS A 70 -11.16 -2.20 43.03
CA CYS A 70 -9.97 -2.75 42.39
C CYS A 70 -9.82 -2.16 40.97
N ARG A 71 -8.65 -1.59 40.67
CA ARG A 71 -8.34 -0.98 39.36
C ARG A 71 -7.34 -1.77 38.52
N GLY A 72 -6.88 -2.92 39.02
CA GLY A 72 -5.96 -3.80 38.31
C GLY A 72 -6.64 -4.70 37.29
N SER A 73 -5.82 -5.44 36.53
CA SER A 73 -6.32 -6.53 35.68
C SER A 73 -6.94 -7.64 36.53
N CYS A 74 -8.00 -8.26 36.03
CA CYS A 74 -8.61 -9.40 36.69
C CYS A 74 -7.63 -10.58 36.75
N LEU A 75 -7.45 -11.17 37.93
CA LEU A 75 -6.61 -12.37 38.11
C LEU A 75 -7.41 -13.67 37.99
N LYS A 76 -8.72 -13.60 37.72
CA LYS A 76 -9.57 -14.79 37.59
C LYS A 76 -9.31 -15.49 36.25
N MET A 77 -9.31 -16.82 36.30
CA MET A 77 -9.22 -17.67 35.12
C MET A 77 -10.62 -17.96 34.59
N LEU A 78 -10.80 -17.85 33.27
CA LEU A 78 -12.01 -18.22 32.57
C LEU A 78 -12.12 -19.74 32.41
N LYS A 79 -13.31 -20.25 32.07
CA LYS A 79 -13.55 -21.70 31.87
C LYS A 79 -12.62 -22.33 30.83
N CYS A 80 -12.19 -21.55 29.84
CA CYS A 80 -11.24 -21.99 28.81
C CYS A 80 -9.78 -22.08 29.31
N GLY A 81 -9.50 -21.76 30.58
CA GLY A 81 -8.15 -21.80 31.15
C GLY A 81 -7.29 -20.57 30.85
N HIS A 82 -7.86 -19.49 30.28
CA HIS A 82 -7.17 -18.23 30.05
C HIS A 82 -7.50 -17.19 31.13
N GLN A 83 -6.56 -16.30 31.44
CA GLN A 83 -6.78 -15.19 32.36
C GLN A 83 -7.79 -14.18 31.77
N CYS A 84 -8.71 -13.70 32.61
CA CYS A 84 -9.68 -12.70 32.24
C CYS A 84 -9.00 -11.37 31.88
N ASP A 85 -9.36 -10.80 30.73
CA ASP A 85 -8.80 -9.55 30.20
C ASP A 85 -9.51 -8.28 30.71
N THR A 86 -10.56 -8.43 31.52
CA THR A 86 -11.29 -7.28 32.08
C THR A 86 -10.61 -6.74 33.33
N LEU A 87 -10.93 -5.50 33.71
CA LEU A 87 -10.53 -5.00 35.03
C LEU A 87 -11.28 -5.77 36.12
N CYS A 88 -10.63 -5.92 37.28
CA CYS A 88 -11.18 -6.65 38.42
C CYS A 88 -12.50 -6.06 38.94
N CYS A 89 -12.73 -4.75 38.78
CA CYS A 89 -13.98 -4.08 39.17
C CYS A 89 -15.18 -4.39 38.26
N PHE A 90 -14.96 -5.00 37.10
CA PHE A 90 -16.02 -5.43 36.20
C PHE A 90 -16.31 -6.93 36.34
N PRO A 91 -17.55 -7.38 36.05
CA PRO A 91 -17.84 -8.80 35.94
C PRO A 91 -16.98 -9.42 34.83
N CYS A 92 -16.48 -10.64 35.07
CA CYS A 92 -15.65 -11.33 34.09
C CYS A 92 -16.44 -11.64 32.83
N THR A 93 -15.82 -11.41 31.67
CA THR A 93 -16.37 -11.78 30.37
C THR A 93 -16.30 -13.30 30.16
N SER A 94 -17.28 -13.87 29.47
CA SER A 94 -17.18 -15.24 28.93
C SER A 94 -16.48 -15.28 27.57
N LYS A 95 -16.36 -14.14 26.87
CA LYS A 95 -15.75 -14.03 25.54
C LYS A 95 -14.23 -13.84 25.65
N CYS A 96 -13.50 -14.93 25.78
CA CYS A 96 -12.03 -14.94 25.83
C CYS A 96 -11.42 -14.56 24.47
N LYS A 97 -10.71 -13.41 24.40
CA LYS A 97 -10.08 -12.89 23.17
C LYS A 97 -8.67 -13.42 22.89
N VAL A 98 -8.14 -14.31 23.74
CA VAL A 98 -6.81 -14.92 23.51
C VAL A 98 -6.83 -15.65 22.17
N MET A 99 -5.82 -15.38 21.33
CA MET A 99 -5.67 -16.00 20.02
C MET A 99 -5.11 -17.40 20.19
N VAL A 100 -5.83 -18.40 19.71
CA VAL A 100 -5.47 -19.81 19.79
C VAL A 100 -5.56 -20.45 18.40
N PRO A 101 -4.82 -21.55 18.14
CA PRO A 101 -4.99 -22.31 16.90
C PRO A 101 -6.45 -22.73 16.73
N CYS A 102 -6.99 -22.54 15.53
CA CYS A 102 -8.34 -22.99 15.22
C CYS A 102 -8.38 -24.53 15.20
N ILE A 103 -9.43 -25.11 15.79
CA ILE A 103 -9.65 -26.55 15.79
C ILE A 103 -10.03 -27.02 14.37
N THR A 104 -10.84 -26.23 13.68
CA THR A 104 -11.26 -26.49 12.31
C THR A 104 -10.26 -25.90 11.32
N LYS A 105 -9.84 -26.72 10.36
CA LYS A 105 -8.99 -26.28 9.27
C LYS A 105 -9.86 -25.60 8.20
N PRO A 106 -9.62 -24.33 7.84
CA PRO A 106 -10.36 -23.67 6.77
C PRO A 106 -10.13 -24.37 5.43
N ALA A 107 -11.02 -24.13 4.46
CA ALA A 107 -10.92 -24.66 3.10
C ALA A 107 -9.57 -24.35 2.41
N CYS A 108 -8.83 -23.33 2.87
CA CYS A 108 -7.52 -22.96 2.35
C CYS A 108 -6.37 -23.80 2.88
N CYS A 109 -6.65 -24.70 3.83
CA CYS A 109 -5.69 -25.60 4.43
C CYS A 109 -4.51 -24.96 5.17
N HIS A 110 -4.59 -23.67 5.48
CA HIS A 110 -3.58 -22.97 6.28
C HIS A 110 -3.90 -23.05 7.78
N ALA A 111 -2.85 -22.97 8.61
CA ALA A 111 -3.01 -22.82 10.05
C ALA A 111 -3.47 -21.39 10.36
N VAL A 112 -4.52 -21.27 11.15
CA VAL A 112 -5.18 -19.99 11.45
C VAL A 112 -5.34 -19.83 12.96
N MET A 113 -5.07 -18.63 13.45
CA MET A 113 -5.29 -18.25 14.84
C MET A 113 -6.62 -17.50 14.95
N VAL A 114 -7.50 -17.93 15.87
CA VAL A 114 -8.81 -17.30 16.10
C VAL A 114 -8.97 -16.97 17.59
N PRO A 115 -9.82 -15.99 17.96
CA PRO A 115 -10.16 -15.75 19.35
C PRO A 115 -10.78 -17.00 19.98
N CYS A 116 -10.35 -17.37 21.19
CA CYS A 116 -10.78 -18.60 21.87
C CYS A 116 -12.32 -18.75 21.93
N PHE A 117 -13.05 -17.67 22.20
CA PHE A 117 -14.53 -17.71 22.24
C PHE A 117 -15.20 -18.04 20.89
N LYS A 118 -14.47 -17.97 19.78
CA LYS A 118 -14.99 -18.24 18.42
C LYS A 118 -14.74 -19.67 17.96
N GLN A 119 -14.01 -20.50 18.71
CA GLN A 119 -13.72 -21.88 18.27
C GLN A 119 -15.02 -22.62 17.90
N ASP A 120 -16.00 -22.64 18.79
CA ASP A 120 -17.28 -23.33 18.58
C ASP A 120 -18.18 -22.68 17.51
N LEU A 121 -17.92 -21.41 17.18
CA LEU A 121 -18.68 -20.67 16.16
C LEU A 121 -18.10 -20.89 14.75
N LEU A 122 -16.84 -21.30 14.65
CA LEU A 122 -16.09 -21.42 13.39
C LEU A 122 -15.82 -22.90 13.04
N MET A 123 -16.88 -23.71 13.11
CA MET A 123 -16.80 -25.16 12.87
C MET A 123 -16.95 -25.55 11.40
N ASP A 124 -17.52 -24.67 10.56
CA ASP A 124 -17.63 -24.88 9.12
C ASP A 124 -16.34 -24.47 8.37
N PRO A 125 -15.66 -25.39 7.65
CA PRO A 125 -14.47 -25.07 6.86
C PRO A 125 -14.68 -24.01 5.77
N TYR A 126 -15.92 -23.80 5.31
CA TYR A 126 -16.28 -22.80 4.30
C TYR A 126 -16.71 -21.45 4.88
N ASN A 127 -16.63 -21.30 6.21
CA ASN A 127 -17.00 -20.08 6.89
C ASN A 127 -16.08 -18.91 6.45
N VAL A 128 -16.67 -17.86 5.91
CA VAL A 128 -15.95 -16.67 5.41
C VAL A 128 -15.22 -15.93 6.52
N GLU A 129 -15.78 -15.90 7.73
CA GLU A 129 -15.14 -15.31 8.90
C GLU A 129 -13.91 -16.12 9.32
N LEU A 130 -13.98 -17.46 9.32
CA LEU A 130 -12.81 -18.31 9.58
C LEU A 130 -11.69 -18.05 8.55
N LEU A 131 -12.06 -17.99 7.26
CA LEU A 131 -11.12 -17.70 6.19
C LEU A 131 -10.46 -16.32 6.35
N SER A 132 -11.19 -15.32 6.84
CA SER A 132 -10.68 -13.94 7.04
C SER A 132 -9.49 -13.86 8.01
N PHE A 133 -9.35 -14.82 8.93
CA PHE A 133 -8.21 -14.88 9.85
C PHE A 133 -6.94 -15.46 9.21
N CYS A 134 -7.00 -15.99 7.99
CA CYS A 134 -5.85 -16.54 7.29
C CYS A 134 -4.92 -15.44 6.76
N GLN A 135 -3.75 -15.31 7.38
CA GLN A 135 -2.74 -14.29 7.05
C GLN A 135 -1.64 -14.79 6.10
N VAL A 136 -1.74 -16.02 5.58
CA VAL A 136 -0.75 -16.55 4.62
C VAL A 136 -0.74 -15.66 3.37
N PRO A 137 0.43 -15.21 2.88
CA PRO A 137 0.51 -14.36 1.69
C PRO A 137 -0.10 -15.07 0.49
N CYS A 138 -0.88 -14.34 -0.31
CA CYS A 138 -1.51 -14.88 -1.50
C CYS A 138 -0.47 -15.20 -2.59
N GLY A 139 0.35 -14.22 -2.97
CA GLY A 139 1.51 -14.43 -3.85
C GLY A 139 1.19 -14.77 -5.31
N THR A 140 -0.08 -14.96 -5.67
CA THR A 140 -0.52 -15.22 -7.06
C THR A 140 -0.10 -14.09 -7.99
N GLN A 141 0.35 -14.44 -9.19
CA GLN A 141 0.65 -13.47 -10.24
C GLN A 141 -0.66 -12.94 -10.84
N LEU A 142 -0.85 -11.62 -10.76
CA LEU A 142 -1.99 -10.93 -11.34
C LEU A 142 -1.81 -10.77 -12.85
N GLU A 143 -2.89 -10.44 -13.57
CA GLU A 143 -2.85 -10.18 -15.02
C GLU A 143 -1.87 -9.06 -15.40
N CYS A 144 -1.65 -8.11 -14.50
CA CYS A 144 -0.67 -7.05 -14.70
C CYS A 144 0.79 -7.50 -14.55
N GLY A 145 1.05 -8.77 -14.23
CA GLY A 145 2.38 -9.36 -14.05
C GLY A 145 2.94 -9.22 -12.63
N HIS A 146 2.35 -8.38 -11.78
CA HIS A 146 2.76 -8.22 -10.38
C HIS A 146 2.24 -9.35 -9.47
N ARG A 147 2.89 -9.56 -8.32
CA ARG A 147 2.43 -10.53 -7.33
C ARG A 147 1.39 -9.90 -6.40
N CYS A 148 0.34 -10.63 -6.07
CA CYS A 148 -0.67 -10.18 -5.13
C CYS A 148 -0.08 -10.03 -3.72
N GLN A 149 -0.15 -8.83 -3.17
CA GLN A 149 0.34 -8.48 -1.83
C GLN A 149 -0.70 -8.71 -0.72
N GLY A 150 -1.89 -9.19 -1.08
CA GLY A 150 -2.92 -9.56 -0.10
C GLY A 150 -2.64 -10.90 0.58
N THR A 151 -3.46 -11.25 1.55
CA THR A 151 -3.43 -12.57 2.20
C THR A 151 -4.46 -13.52 1.60
N CYS A 152 -4.33 -14.81 1.90
CA CYS A 152 -5.28 -15.84 1.49
C CYS A 152 -6.71 -15.55 1.98
N GLY A 153 -6.85 -15.01 3.20
CA GLY A 153 -8.14 -14.59 3.75
C GLY A 153 -8.75 -13.42 3.00
N GLU A 154 -7.95 -12.39 2.72
CA GLU A 154 -8.40 -11.21 1.96
C GLU A 154 -8.72 -11.54 0.49
N CYS A 155 -7.99 -12.49 -0.09
CA CYS A 155 -8.17 -12.88 -1.49
C CYS A 155 -9.25 -13.94 -1.69
N LEU A 156 -9.94 -14.35 -0.62
CA LEU A 156 -10.87 -15.49 -0.61
C LEU A 156 -10.29 -16.71 -1.34
N GLN A 157 -9.07 -17.12 -0.98
CA GLN A 157 -8.34 -18.22 -1.64
C GLN A 157 -8.02 -17.98 -3.12
N GLY A 158 -7.83 -16.73 -3.51
CA GLY A 158 -7.50 -16.35 -4.89
C GLY A 158 -8.71 -16.14 -5.80
N ARG A 159 -9.94 -16.09 -5.25
CA ARG A 159 -11.14 -15.75 -6.02
C ARG A 159 -11.25 -14.26 -6.32
N ILE A 160 -10.84 -13.41 -5.38
CA ILE A 160 -10.90 -11.94 -5.53
C ILE A 160 -9.60 -11.31 -5.02
N HIS A 161 -8.67 -11.03 -5.91
CA HIS A 161 -7.42 -10.38 -5.50
C HIS A 161 -7.63 -8.92 -5.15
N LYS A 162 -6.82 -8.43 -4.20
CA LYS A 162 -6.70 -6.98 -3.96
C LYS A 162 -6.16 -6.26 -5.19
N ALA A 163 -6.57 -5.00 -5.34
CA ALA A 163 -6.02 -4.09 -6.33
C ALA A 163 -4.49 -4.01 -6.21
N CYS A 164 -3.80 -4.07 -7.35
CA CYS A 164 -2.36 -4.01 -7.39
C CYS A 164 -1.86 -2.60 -7.07
N VAL A 165 -1.12 -2.47 -5.96
CA VAL A 165 -0.52 -1.21 -5.51
C VAL A 165 0.93 -1.01 -5.99
N GLU A 166 1.50 -2.00 -6.70
CA GLU A 166 2.84 -1.86 -7.27
C GLU A 166 2.88 -0.81 -8.37
N LYS A 167 4.05 -0.20 -8.55
CA LYS A 167 4.27 0.77 -9.63
C LYS A 167 4.10 0.09 -10.97
N CYS A 168 3.25 0.66 -11.83
CA CYS A 168 2.89 0.03 -13.11
C CYS A 168 4.11 -0.28 -14.00
N GLY A 169 5.06 0.65 -14.11
CA GLY A 169 6.31 0.44 -14.87
C GLY A 169 6.14 0.26 -16.38
N LYS A 170 4.91 0.22 -16.90
CA LYS A 170 4.59 0.09 -18.33
C LYS A 170 5.20 1.23 -19.14
N THR A 171 5.66 0.88 -20.33
CA THR A 171 6.25 1.83 -21.27
C THR A 171 5.16 2.62 -21.98
N LEU A 172 5.23 3.96 -21.95
CA LEU A 172 4.31 4.84 -22.68
C LEU A 172 4.84 5.13 -24.09
N ILE A 173 3.98 5.07 -25.11
CA ILE A 173 4.32 5.19 -26.54
C ILE A 173 4.32 6.67 -27.01
N CYS A 174 4.77 7.60 -26.16
CA CYS A 174 4.74 9.04 -26.47
C CYS A 174 6.03 9.59 -27.11
N GLY A 175 7.12 8.80 -27.15
CA GLY A 175 8.40 9.23 -27.71
C GLY A 175 9.13 10.32 -26.91
N HIS A 176 8.61 10.72 -25.74
CA HIS A 176 9.28 11.63 -24.81
C HIS A 176 10.41 10.93 -24.04
N SER A 177 11.37 11.73 -23.52
CA SER A 177 12.55 11.27 -22.78
C SER A 177 12.24 10.39 -21.55
N LEU A 178 13.29 9.77 -20.99
CA LEU A 178 13.34 8.73 -19.96
C LEU A 178 12.37 8.85 -18.77
N ASP A 179 11.96 10.06 -18.43
CA ASP A 179 11.07 10.42 -17.31
C ASP A 179 9.58 10.40 -17.65
N CYS A 180 9.22 10.33 -18.93
CA CYS A 180 7.87 10.04 -19.41
C CYS A 180 7.72 8.63 -19.99
N PHE A 181 8.83 7.87 -20.03
CA PHE A 181 8.87 6.56 -20.67
C PHE A 181 8.18 5.50 -19.81
N ARG A 182 8.21 5.62 -18.47
CA ARG A 182 7.66 4.61 -17.55
C ARG A 182 6.54 5.17 -16.69
N CYS A 183 5.42 4.46 -16.66
CA CYS A 183 4.30 4.77 -15.78
C CYS A 183 4.69 4.56 -14.30
N ASN A 184 4.45 5.56 -13.45
CA ASN A 184 4.80 5.54 -12.03
C ASN A 184 3.59 5.56 -11.08
N ILE A 185 2.37 5.44 -11.62
CA ILE A 185 1.15 5.31 -10.81
C ILE A 185 0.92 3.84 -10.41
N PRO A 186 0.04 3.57 -9.41
CA PRO A 186 -0.33 2.21 -9.04
C PRO A 186 -0.86 1.42 -10.24
N CYS A 187 -0.50 0.15 -10.36
CA CYS A 187 -0.84 -0.65 -11.52
C CYS A 187 -2.33 -0.96 -11.63
N SER A 188 -3.10 -0.85 -10.54
CA SER A 188 -4.56 -0.94 -10.55
C SER A 188 -5.24 0.23 -11.24
N GLU A 189 -4.54 1.35 -11.40
CA GLU A 189 -5.08 2.54 -12.02
C GLU A 189 -4.74 2.59 -13.52
N SER A 190 -5.66 3.14 -14.31
CA SER A 190 -5.45 3.36 -15.73
C SER A 190 -4.30 4.32 -15.95
N CYS A 191 -3.30 3.90 -16.73
CA CYS A 191 -2.12 4.72 -17.04
C CYS A 191 -2.56 6.05 -17.68
N PRO A 192 -2.22 7.21 -17.08
CA PRO A 192 -2.63 8.48 -17.62
C PRO A 192 -1.90 8.76 -18.94
N PRO A 193 -2.53 9.52 -19.86
CA PRO A 193 -1.83 9.99 -21.04
C PRO A 193 -0.67 10.90 -20.65
N CYS A 194 0.29 11.05 -21.57
CA CYS A 194 1.40 11.97 -21.38
C CYS A 194 0.88 13.41 -21.31
N ASN A 195 1.24 14.15 -20.25
CA ASN A 195 0.86 15.56 -20.08
C ASN A 195 2.00 16.54 -20.43
N ARG A 196 3.05 16.07 -21.10
CA ARG A 196 4.15 16.92 -21.56
C ARG A 196 3.78 17.66 -22.83
N LYS A 197 4.50 18.74 -23.10
CA LYS A 197 4.42 19.41 -24.41
C LYS A 197 4.90 18.45 -25.50
N CYS A 198 4.18 18.41 -26.61
CA CYS A 198 4.57 17.62 -27.77
C CYS A 198 5.97 18.03 -28.25
N ASN A 199 6.86 17.05 -28.45
CA ASN A 199 8.20 17.28 -29.01
C ASN A 199 8.39 16.62 -30.38
N LEU A 200 7.35 15.93 -30.89
CA LEU A 200 7.42 15.19 -32.15
C LEU A 200 7.31 16.12 -33.37
N TYR A 201 6.36 17.07 -33.34
CA TYR A 201 6.15 17.97 -34.47
C TYR A 201 6.95 19.26 -34.31
N ARG A 202 8.10 19.32 -34.98
CA ARG A 202 8.98 20.48 -35.06
C ARG A 202 9.51 20.62 -36.48
N CYS A 203 9.27 21.78 -37.08
CA CYS A 203 9.94 22.21 -38.31
C CYS A 203 10.84 23.41 -38.02
N LYS A 204 11.44 24.00 -39.07
CA LYS A 204 12.23 25.23 -38.96
C LYS A 204 11.35 26.45 -38.63
N HIS A 205 10.10 26.44 -39.08
CA HIS A 205 9.13 27.52 -38.90
C HIS A 205 8.50 27.55 -37.52
N SER A 206 8.04 26.39 -37.05
CA SER A 206 7.22 26.29 -35.85
C SER A 206 7.51 25.03 -35.04
N ARG A 207 7.15 25.10 -33.76
CA ARG A 207 7.19 23.99 -32.83
C ARG A 207 5.80 23.80 -32.27
N CYS A 208 5.36 22.56 -32.12
CA CYS A 208 4.11 22.27 -31.46
C CYS A 208 4.17 22.71 -29.98
N ASN A 209 3.15 23.45 -29.54
CA ASN A 209 2.97 23.84 -28.14
C ASN A 209 1.84 23.08 -27.45
N GLU A 210 1.15 22.19 -28.18
CA GLU A 210 0.08 21.36 -27.63
C GLU A 210 0.62 20.29 -26.69
N LYS A 211 -0.29 19.75 -25.87
CA LYS A 211 0.01 18.60 -25.02
C LYS A 211 0.20 17.34 -25.86
N CYS A 212 0.97 16.40 -25.34
CA CYS A 212 1.16 15.10 -25.97
C CYS A 212 -0.17 14.36 -26.11
N GLY A 213 -0.41 13.79 -27.28
CA GLY A 213 -1.66 13.09 -27.59
C GLY A 213 -2.72 14.00 -28.22
N GLU A 214 -2.57 15.32 -28.10
CA GLU A 214 -3.41 16.27 -28.83
C GLU A 214 -2.94 16.41 -30.29
N PRO A 215 -3.86 16.60 -31.25
CA PRO A 215 -3.51 16.79 -32.65
C PRO A 215 -2.66 18.06 -32.83
N CYS A 216 -1.50 17.90 -33.48
CA CYS A 216 -0.61 19.02 -33.75
C CYS A 216 -1.17 19.90 -34.88
N THR A 217 -1.11 21.22 -34.71
CA THR A 217 -1.47 22.16 -35.77
C THR A 217 -0.46 22.08 -36.92
N PRO A 218 -0.90 21.77 -38.15
CA PRO A 218 0.01 21.65 -39.30
C PRO A 218 0.62 23.00 -39.66
N CYS A 219 1.91 23.00 -39.99
CA CYS A 219 2.61 24.19 -40.44
C CYS A 219 2.13 24.63 -41.83
N LYS A 220 1.60 25.86 -41.92
CA LYS A 220 1.07 26.45 -43.17
C LYS A 220 2.08 27.32 -43.91
N GLU A 221 3.31 27.44 -43.41
CA GLU A 221 4.38 28.14 -44.11
C GLU A 221 4.89 27.31 -45.30
N PHE A 222 5.53 27.96 -46.27
CA PHE A 222 6.17 27.27 -47.38
C PHE A 222 7.36 26.46 -46.88
N CYS A 223 7.61 25.31 -47.48
CA CYS A 223 8.75 24.48 -47.12
C CYS A 223 10.08 25.21 -47.43
N ASP A 224 10.99 25.26 -46.45
CA ASP A 224 12.33 25.83 -46.62
C ASP A 224 13.30 24.90 -47.39
N TRP A 225 12.80 23.79 -47.95
CA TRP A 225 13.65 22.84 -48.63
C TRP A 225 14.00 23.34 -50.03
N GLU A 226 15.15 23.99 -50.11
CA GLU A 226 15.69 24.55 -51.34
C GLU A 226 17.21 24.36 -51.46
N CYS A 227 17.68 24.34 -52.69
CA CYS A 227 19.07 24.54 -53.06
C CYS A 227 19.14 25.47 -54.27
N GLU A 228 20.36 25.79 -54.72
CA GLU A 228 20.59 26.63 -55.91
C GLU A 228 19.94 26.08 -57.20
N HIS A 229 19.61 24.78 -57.25
CA HIS A 229 19.06 24.12 -58.43
C HIS A 229 17.53 23.95 -58.39
N GLN A 230 16.95 23.79 -57.20
CA GLN A 230 15.55 23.35 -57.04
C GLN A 230 14.98 23.85 -55.71
N ARG A 231 13.70 24.23 -55.68
CA ARG A 231 12.95 24.67 -54.49
C ARG A 231 11.62 23.91 -54.36
N CYS A 232 11.30 23.45 -53.15
CA CYS A 232 10.00 22.86 -52.83
C CYS A 232 8.88 23.92 -52.92
N THR A 233 7.77 23.60 -53.58
CA THR A 233 6.63 24.54 -53.71
C THR A 233 5.51 24.26 -52.70
N ARG A 234 5.61 23.13 -51.99
CA ARG A 234 4.61 22.64 -51.04
C ARG A 234 4.65 23.35 -49.69
N ARG A 235 3.56 23.20 -48.94
CA ARG A 235 3.51 23.62 -47.53
C ARG A 235 4.40 22.71 -46.69
N CYS A 236 4.94 23.21 -45.59
CA CYS A 236 5.84 22.43 -44.75
C CYS A 236 5.22 21.15 -44.17
N HIS A 237 3.89 21.09 -44.00
CA HIS A 237 3.19 19.89 -43.53
C HIS A 237 2.86 18.88 -44.65
N GLU A 238 3.04 19.26 -45.91
CA GLU A 238 2.76 18.41 -47.06
C GLU A 238 4.00 17.59 -47.43
N ILE A 239 3.77 16.45 -48.10
CA ILE A 239 4.86 15.69 -48.71
C ILE A 239 5.49 16.58 -49.78
N CYS A 240 6.81 16.76 -49.68
CA CYS A 240 7.56 17.60 -50.60
C CYS A 240 7.48 17.04 -52.03
N ASP A 241 7.34 17.93 -53.01
CA ASP A 241 7.27 17.63 -54.45
C ASP A 241 8.64 17.54 -55.12
N ARG A 242 9.66 18.09 -54.47
CA ARG A 242 11.05 18.11 -54.90
C ARG A 242 11.76 16.80 -54.51
N GLN A 243 12.59 16.27 -55.42
CA GLN A 243 13.50 15.15 -55.15
C GLN A 243 14.82 15.63 -54.51
N PRO A 244 15.61 14.75 -53.86
CA PRO A 244 16.98 15.07 -53.48
C PRO A 244 17.79 15.62 -54.66
N CYS A 245 18.70 16.56 -54.39
CA CYS A 245 19.53 17.12 -55.46
C CYS A 245 20.61 16.10 -55.83
N GLN A 246 20.85 15.88 -57.13
CA GLN A 246 21.92 15.01 -57.60
C GLN A 246 23.21 15.77 -57.97
N GLU A 247 23.21 17.09 -57.82
CA GLU A 247 24.37 17.92 -58.14
C GLU A 247 25.45 17.88 -57.04
N PRO A 248 26.75 17.97 -57.39
CA PRO A 248 27.85 18.07 -56.44
C PRO A 248 27.67 19.18 -55.42
N CYS A 249 27.99 18.90 -54.16
CA CYS A 249 28.16 19.97 -53.19
C CYS A 249 29.42 20.80 -53.51
N LYS A 250 29.25 22.11 -53.74
CA LYS A 250 30.37 23.05 -54.01
C LYS A 250 31.12 23.51 -52.74
N ARG A 251 30.71 23.05 -51.56
CA ARG A 251 31.32 23.44 -50.28
C ARG A 251 32.64 22.71 -50.05
N ARG A 252 33.49 23.26 -49.18
CA ARG A 252 34.71 22.60 -48.67
C ARG A 252 34.48 22.12 -47.25
N LEU A 253 35.07 20.96 -46.92
CA LEU A 253 35.09 20.41 -45.57
C LEU A 253 36.07 21.19 -44.69
N ILE A 254 36.02 20.95 -43.37
CA ILE A 254 36.89 21.62 -42.38
C ILE A 254 38.38 21.36 -42.67
N CYS A 255 38.71 20.20 -43.24
CA CYS A 255 40.07 19.87 -43.68
C CYS A 255 40.52 20.61 -44.96
N GLY A 256 39.67 21.45 -45.57
CA GLY A 256 39.97 22.26 -46.76
C GLY A 256 39.70 21.55 -48.10
N HIS A 257 39.47 20.24 -48.10
CA HIS A 257 39.16 19.47 -49.29
C HIS A 257 37.71 19.66 -49.78
N PRO A 258 37.43 19.39 -51.07
CA PRO A 258 36.06 19.42 -51.61
C PRO A 258 35.12 18.47 -50.87
N CYS A 259 33.87 18.90 -50.69
CA CYS A 259 32.82 18.04 -50.16
C CYS A 259 32.50 16.91 -51.14
N ILE A 260 32.35 15.70 -50.60
CA ILE A 260 31.99 14.49 -51.38
C ILE A 260 30.49 14.21 -51.38
N GLY A 261 29.68 15.07 -50.76
CA GLY A 261 28.22 14.92 -50.71
C GLY A 261 27.47 15.65 -51.83
N PHE A 262 26.15 15.59 -51.75
CA PHE A 262 25.23 16.27 -52.66
C PHE A 262 24.86 17.70 -52.23
N CYS A 263 24.46 18.54 -53.18
CA CYS A 263 24.03 19.90 -52.94
C CYS A 263 22.71 19.95 -52.14
N GLY A 264 22.66 20.78 -51.09
CA GLY A 264 21.47 20.93 -50.24
C GLY A 264 21.35 19.90 -49.12
N GLU A 265 22.19 18.86 -49.11
CA GLU A 265 22.30 17.93 -47.98
C GLU A 265 23.25 18.46 -46.89
N THR A 266 23.23 17.79 -45.74
CA THR A 266 24.23 18.02 -44.69
C THR A 266 25.56 17.53 -45.21
N CYS A 267 26.64 18.32 -45.10
CA CYS A 267 27.94 17.84 -45.55
C CYS A 267 28.46 16.75 -44.59
N PRO A 268 28.97 15.62 -45.10
CA PRO A 268 29.58 14.59 -44.26
C PRO A 268 30.81 15.15 -43.54
N LYS A 269 31.18 14.53 -42.42
CA LYS A 269 32.42 14.84 -41.71
C LYS A 269 33.65 14.18 -42.34
N LEU A 270 33.44 13.09 -43.08
CA LEU A 270 34.47 12.30 -43.73
C LEU A 270 34.92 12.92 -45.06
N CYS A 271 36.21 12.78 -45.37
CA CYS A 271 36.85 13.31 -46.56
C CYS A 271 37.53 12.21 -47.38
N ARG A 272 37.39 12.24 -48.71
CA ARG A 272 38.04 11.26 -49.62
C ARG A 272 39.57 11.34 -49.66
N VAL A 273 40.17 12.44 -49.17
CA VAL A 273 41.63 12.60 -49.07
C VAL A 273 42.15 12.23 -47.67
N CYS A 274 41.50 12.73 -46.61
CA CYS A 274 41.96 12.50 -45.24
C CYS A 274 41.52 11.15 -44.66
N ASP A 275 40.34 10.68 -45.08
CA ASP A 275 39.66 9.50 -44.53
C ASP A 275 39.42 8.46 -45.63
N LYS A 276 40.38 8.32 -46.57
CA LYS A 276 40.24 7.49 -47.77
C LYS A 276 39.75 6.08 -47.45
N ASP A 277 40.39 5.43 -46.49
CA ASP A 277 40.08 4.04 -46.11
C ASP A 277 38.64 3.86 -45.60
N GLN A 278 38.07 4.88 -44.95
CA GLN A 278 36.69 4.83 -44.43
C GLN A 278 35.63 5.11 -45.50
N VAL A 279 35.96 5.91 -46.53
CA VAL A 279 34.99 6.26 -47.58
C VAL A 279 35.05 5.33 -48.78
N THR A 280 36.15 4.59 -48.98
CA THR A 280 36.29 3.57 -50.02
C THR A 280 36.01 2.15 -49.49
N GLU A 281 35.60 2.01 -48.23
CA GLU A 281 35.13 0.73 -47.71
C GLU A 281 33.83 0.35 -48.44
N ILE A 282 33.89 -0.72 -49.22
CA ILE A 282 32.80 -1.14 -50.10
C ILE A 282 31.73 -1.85 -49.25
N PHE A 283 30.60 -1.19 -49.02
CA PHE A 283 29.42 -1.80 -48.37
C PHE A 283 28.35 -2.21 -49.40
N PHE A 284 28.25 -1.50 -50.52
CA PHE A 284 27.22 -1.64 -51.53
C PHE A 284 27.74 -1.76 -52.97
N GLY A 285 29.05 -1.60 -53.20
CA GLY A 285 29.73 -2.05 -54.43
C GLY A 285 30.32 -0.96 -55.33
N GLN A 286 30.13 0.32 -55.02
CA GLN A 286 30.53 1.45 -55.89
C GLN A 286 31.21 2.60 -55.11
N GLU A 287 31.44 2.45 -53.82
CA GLU A 287 31.95 3.52 -52.96
C GLU A 287 33.40 3.93 -53.27
N ASP A 288 34.17 3.04 -53.89
CA ASP A 288 35.56 3.25 -54.30
C ASP A 288 35.71 3.99 -55.63
N GLU A 289 34.63 4.19 -56.40
CA GLU A 289 34.65 4.97 -57.64
C GLU A 289 34.95 6.45 -57.36
N ASP A 290 35.72 7.10 -58.25
CA ASP A 290 36.24 8.46 -58.04
C ASP A 290 35.16 9.54 -57.98
N ASP A 291 34.02 9.33 -58.65
CA ASP A 291 32.87 10.21 -58.68
C ASP A 291 31.76 9.83 -57.68
N ALA A 292 31.93 8.74 -56.91
CA ALA A 292 30.96 8.32 -55.92
C ALA A 292 30.75 9.39 -54.83
N ARG A 293 29.47 9.59 -54.48
CA ARG A 293 29.04 10.65 -53.56
C ARG A 293 28.42 10.10 -52.29
N TYR A 294 28.60 10.85 -51.22
CA TYR A 294 28.13 10.49 -49.88
C TYR A 294 26.69 10.99 -49.64
N GLU A 295 25.78 10.07 -49.35
CA GLU A 295 24.40 10.36 -48.98
C GLU A 295 24.23 10.45 -47.45
N THR A 296 23.67 11.55 -46.95
CA THR A 296 23.59 11.78 -45.48
C THR A 296 22.27 11.39 -44.85
N HIS A 297 21.20 11.26 -45.63
CA HIS A 297 19.88 10.86 -45.13
C HIS A 297 19.73 9.35 -44.93
N LEU A 298 20.74 8.59 -45.34
CA LEU A 298 20.74 7.14 -45.32
C LEU A 298 21.95 6.67 -44.51
N ALA A 299 21.78 6.66 -43.20
CA ALA A 299 22.56 5.75 -42.35
C ALA A 299 22.29 4.26 -42.68
N GLN A 300 21.78 3.92 -43.89
CA GLN A 300 21.57 2.53 -44.33
C GLN A 300 21.23 2.25 -45.82
N LYS A 301 21.25 3.17 -46.80
CA LYS A 301 20.97 2.81 -48.21
C LYS A 301 21.72 3.66 -49.25
N ILE A 302 22.49 2.96 -50.09
CA ILE A 302 22.62 3.05 -51.57
C ILE A 302 23.14 4.36 -52.19
N ALA A 303 24.31 4.28 -52.84
CA ALA A 303 24.78 5.19 -53.88
C ALA A 303 24.10 4.87 -55.23
N TRP A 304 23.80 5.90 -56.01
CA TRP A 304 23.46 5.77 -57.44
C TRP A 304 24.55 6.43 -58.28
N THR A 305 25.09 5.70 -59.25
CA THR A 305 25.74 6.27 -60.44
C THR A 305 24.68 6.95 -61.33
N LEU A 306 25.03 8.10 -61.92
CA LEU A 306 24.20 8.83 -62.91
C LEU A 306 23.82 7.96 -64.12
#